data_AF-A0A7C9AU71-F1
#
_entry.id   AF-A0A7C9AU71-F1
#
_cell.length_a   1.000
_cell.length_b   1.000
_cell.length_c   1.000
_cell.angle_alpha   90.00
_cell.angle_beta   90.00
_cell.angle_gamma   90.00
#
_symmetry.space_group_name_H-M   'P 1'
#
loop_
_entity.id
_entity.type
_entity.pdbx_description
1 polymer ?
#
loop_
_entity_poly.entity_id
_entity_poly.type
_entity_poly.pdbx_seq_one_letter_code
_entity_poly.pdbx_strand_id
1 'polypeptide(L)'
;EKQQEYQDMLIGCISQNLGFSEGRPIAACVIYKCLLHWKSFEVEKTSIFDRIVQTIGSAIEVQDNNDMLAYWLSNTSMLLLLLQRTLKATGAAGIVPQRRRSMSTSIFARMTSLRAPPQSPLNSLLGKPNDIGHIEAKYPALLFKQ
;
A
#
# COMPACT_ATOMS: atom_id res chain seq x y z
N GLU A 1 27.98 -8.07 -8.14
CA GLU A 1 27.88 -9.55 -8.17
C GLU A 1 26.74 -10.05 -7.28
N LYS A 2 26.88 -10.07 -5.94
CA LYS A 2 25.83 -10.57 -5.04
C LYS A 2 24.42 -10.00 -5.26
N GLN A 3 24.29 -8.69 -5.48
CA GLN A 3 22.97 -8.08 -5.74
C GLN A 3 22.35 -8.55 -7.06
N GLN A 4 23.19 -8.80 -8.08
CA GLN A 4 22.73 -9.32 -9.37
C GLN A 4 22.20 -10.75 -9.20
N GLU A 5 22.91 -11.61 -8.47
CA GLU A 5 22.47 -12.97 -8.15
C GLU A 5 21.12 -13.00 -7.43
N TYR A 6 20.91 -12.10 -6.45
CA TYR A 6 19.61 -12.00 -5.78
C TYR A 6 18.50 -11.51 -6.70
N GLN A 7 18.81 -10.62 -7.65
CA GLN A 7 17.84 -10.21 -8.67
C GLN A 7 17.50 -11.36 -9.60
N ASP A 8 18.49 -12.15 -10.01
CA ASP A 8 18.27 -13.33 -10.86
C ASP A 8 17.42 -14.38 -10.14
N MET A 9 17.63 -14.56 -8.84
CA MET A 9 16.80 -15.40 -7.97
C MET A 9 15.35 -14.87 -7.88
N LEU A 10 15.17 -13.55 -7.74
CA LEU A 10 13.82 -12.95 -7.78
C LEU A 10 13.13 -13.26 -9.11
N ILE A 11 13.82 -13.04 -10.24
CA ILE A 11 13.26 -13.32 -11.57
C ILE A 11 12.89 -14.79 -11.71
N GLY A 12 13.75 -15.72 -11.27
CA GLY A 12 13.45 -17.16 -11.27
C GLY A 12 12.23 -17.53 -10.41
N CYS A 13 12.07 -16.91 -9.25
CA CYS A 13 10.91 -17.11 -8.37
C CYS A 13 9.62 -16.60 -8.99
N ILE A 14 9.60 -15.39 -9.54
CA ILE A 14 8.36 -14.78 -10.06
C ILE A 14 7.98 -15.27 -11.46
N SER A 15 8.91 -15.93 -12.16
CA SER A 15 8.60 -16.63 -13.42
C SER A 15 7.66 -17.81 -13.21
N GLN A 16 7.51 -18.27 -11.97
CA GLN A 16 6.59 -19.34 -11.58
C GLN A 16 5.28 -18.75 -11.03
N ASN A 17 4.20 -19.52 -11.10
CA ASN A 17 2.95 -19.15 -10.44
C ASN A 17 3.07 -19.43 -8.94
N LEU A 18 3.29 -18.37 -8.16
CA LEU A 18 3.42 -18.43 -6.69
C LEU A 18 2.07 -18.52 -5.98
N GLY A 19 0.96 -18.31 -6.69
CA GLY A 19 -0.39 -18.38 -6.16
C GLY A 19 -0.74 -17.26 -5.17
N PHE A 20 -1.65 -17.60 -4.25
CA PHE A 20 -2.24 -16.68 -3.28
C PHE A 20 -2.14 -17.25 -1.87
N SER A 21 -1.97 -16.37 -0.88
CA SER A 21 -2.09 -16.69 0.54
C SER A 21 -3.14 -15.79 1.16
N GLU A 22 -4.19 -16.34 1.77
CA GLU A 22 -5.27 -15.56 2.38
C GLU A 22 -5.89 -14.54 1.41
N GLY A 23 -6.03 -14.91 0.13
CA GLY A 23 -6.52 -14.02 -0.93
C GLY A 23 -5.52 -12.95 -1.38
N ARG A 24 -4.29 -12.93 -0.86
CA ARG A 24 -3.25 -11.97 -1.25
C ARG A 24 -2.34 -12.58 -2.32
N PRO A 25 -2.09 -11.87 -3.43
CA PRO A 25 -1.18 -12.35 -4.47
C PRO A 25 0.26 -12.36 -3.95
N ILE A 26 0.89 -13.55 -3.96
CA ILE A 26 2.20 -13.76 -3.32
C ILE A 26 3.31 -13.07 -4.12
N ALA A 27 3.31 -13.18 -5.46
CA ALA A 27 4.38 -12.60 -6.27
C ALA A 27 4.45 -11.07 -6.13
N ALA A 28 3.31 -10.38 -6.08
CA ALA A 28 3.25 -8.95 -5.78
C ALA A 28 3.92 -8.60 -4.45
N CYS A 29 3.65 -9.37 -3.39
CA CYS A 29 4.24 -9.16 -2.07
C CYS A 29 5.77 -9.38 -2.08
N VAL A 30 6.24 -10.43 -2.77
CA VAL A 30 7.67 -10.76 -2.88
C VAL A 30 8.40 -9.65 -3.65
N ILE A 31 7.91 -9.29 -4.83
CA ILE A 31 8.48 -8.22 -5.66
C ILE A 31 8.60 -6.93 -4.85
N TYR A 32 7.50 -6.51 -4.22
CA TYR A 32 7.47 -5.27 -3.45
C TYR A 32 8.50 -5.27 -2.31
N LYS A 33 8.58 -6.35 -1.53
CA LYS A 33 9.55 -6.48 -0.43
C LYS A 33 11.00 -6.43 -0.93
N CYS A 34 11.30 -7.09 -2.04
CA CYS A 34 12.63 -7.05 -2.65
C CYS A 34 13.00 -5.64 -3.11
N LEU A 35 12.09 -4.95 -3.79
CA LEU A 35 12.32 -3.57 -4.25
C LEU A 35 12.57 -2.60 -3.08
N LEU A 36 11.84 -2.77 -1.97
CA LEU A 36 12.10 -1.99 -0.75
C LEU A 36 13.46 -2.32 -0.13
N HIS A 37 13.77 -3.60 0.01
CA HIS A 37 15.01 -4.06 0.62
C HIS A 37 16.24 -3.54 -0.14
N TRP A 38 16.19 -3.54 -1.48
CA TRP A 38 17.27 -3.00 -2.33
C TRP A 38 17.17 -1.48 -2.57
N LYS A 39 16.21 -0.79 -1.94
CA LYS A 39 15.97 0.64 -2.12
C LYS A 39 15.86 1.06 -3.59
N SER A 40 15.22 0.23 -4.40
CA SER A 40 15.17 0.41 -5.86
C SER A 40 14.46 1.70 -6.30
N PHE A 41 13.74 2.37 -5.40
CA PHE A 41 13.05 3.65 -5.65
C PHE A 41 13.95 4.88 -5.43
N GLU A 42 15.08 4.74 -4.74
CA GLU A 42 16.02 5.85 -4.49
C GLU A 42 17.04 6.01 -5.63
N VAL A 43 17.15 4.99 -6.49
CA VAL A 43 18.13 4.93 -7.57
C VAL A 43 17.47 5.41 -8.87
N GLU A 44 18.12 6.36 -9.54
CA GLU A 44 17.60 7.02 -10.75
C GLU A 44 17.26 6.04 -11.88
N LYS A 45 18.04 4.96 -12.03
CA LYS A 45 17.78 3.87 -12.97
C LYS A 45 18.11 2.52 -12.34
N THR A 46 17.16 1.60 -12.36
CA THR A 46 17.40 0.20 -12.00
C THR A 46 16.80 -0.72 -13.06
N SER A 47 17.60 -1.67 -13.56
CA SER A 47 17.16 -2.64 -14.57
C SER A 47 16.13 -3.65 -14.04
N ILE A 48 15.98 -3.75 -12.72
CA ILE A 48 15.09 -4.74 -12.11
C ILE A 48 13.61 -4.49 -12.47
N PHE A 49 13.20 -3.24 -12.65
CA PHE A 49 11.85 -2.92 -13.09
C PHE A 49 11.58 -3.45 -14.51
N ASP A 50 12.49 -3.19 -15.44
CA ASP A 50 12.38 -3.68 -16.82
C ASP A 50 12.31 -5.20 -16.87
N ARG A 51 13.16 -5.87 -16.08
CA ARG A 51 13.19 -7.33 -15.99
C ARG A 51 11.90 -7.92 -15.42
N ILE A 52 11.30 -7.28 -14.40
CA ILE A 52 10.00 -7.68 -13.86
C ILE A 52 8.92 -7.52 -14.94
N VAL A 53 8.87 -6.37 -15.63
CA VAL A 53 7.90 -6.11 -16.70
C VAL A 53 8.02 -7.14 -17.82
N GLN A 54 9.26 -7.44 -18.25
CA GLN A 54 9.52 -8.47 -19.25
C GLN A 54 9.03 -9.85 -18.79
N THR A 55 9.32 -10.23 -17.55
CA THR A 55 8.89 -11.53 -17.00
C THR A 55 7.37 -11.66 -17.00
N ILE A 56 6.65 -10.60 -16.60
CA ILE A 56 5.19 -10.56 -16.63
C ILE A 56 4.69 -10.62 -18.08
N GLY A 57 5.29 -9.83 -18.98
CA GLY A 57 4.95 -9.79 -20.40
C GLY A 57 5.04 -11.16 -21.07
N SER A 58 6.18 -11.83 -20.94
CA SER A 58 6.37 -13.18 -21.47
C SER A 58 5.39 -14.20 -20.88
N ALA A 59 4.99 -14.01 -19.61
CA ALA A 59 4.07 -14.90 -18.95
C ALA A 59 2.61 -14.72 -19.39
N ILE A 60 2.23 -13.57 -19.97
CA ILE A 60 0.89 -13.29 -20.51
C ILE A 60 0.80 -13.43 -22.04
N GLU A 61 1.94 -13.53 -22.74
CA GLU A 61 1.98 -13.77 -24.20
C GLU A 61 1.46 -15.15 -24.59
N VAL A 62 1.46 -16.11 -23.66
CA VAL A 62 0.87 -17.44 -23.88
C VAL A 62 -0.66 -17.30 -23.89
N GLN A 63 -1.21 -17.17 -25.10
CA GLN A 63 -2.65 -17.02 -25.31
C GLN A 63 -3.43 -18.25 -24.83
N ASP A 64 -4.68 -18.04 -24.42
CA ASP A 64 -5.67 -19.04 -23.95
C ASP A 64 -5.54 -19.57 -22.50
N ASN A 65 -4.88 -18.85 -21.60
CA ASN A 65 -4.92 -19.17 -20.17
C ASN A 65 -5.55 -18.05 -19.32
N ASN A 66 -6.89 -18.09 -19.19
CA ASN A 66 -7.66 -17.12 -18.42
C ASN A 66 -7.26 -17.08 -16.93
N ASP A 67 -6.89 -18.21 -16.34
CA ASP A 67 -6.44 -18.28 -14.95
C ASP A 67 -5.10 -17.56 -14.76
N MET A 68 -4.20 -17.70 -15.74
CA MET A 68 -2.92 -16.99 -15.76
C MET A 68 -3.09 -15.48 -15.93
N LEU A 69 -4.02 -15.05 -16.79
CA LEU A 69 -4.37 -13.65 -16.94
C LEU A 69 -4.97 -13.07 -15.65
N ALA A 70 -5.91 -13.78 -15.02
CA ALA A 70 -6.50 -13.37 -13.74
C ALA A 70 -5.45 -13.29 -12.62
N TYR A 71 -4.52 -14.25 -12.58
CA TYR A 71 -3.38 -14.24 -11.67
C TYR A 71 -2.50 -13.01 -11.87
N TRP A 72 -2.04 -12.74 -13.10
CA TRP A 72 -1.17 -11.59 -13.36
C TRP A 72 -1.88 -10.26 -13.19
N LEU A 73 -3.16 -10.16 -13.54
CA LEU A 73 -3.97 -8.96 -13.28
C LEU A 73 -4.08 -8.68 -11.77
N SER A 74 -4.30 -9.72 -10.97
CA SER A 74 -4.37 -9.60 -9.51
C SER A 74 -3.02 -9.17 -8.91
N ASN A 75 -1.93 -9.79 -9.36
CA ASN A 75 -0.58 -9.45 -8.91
C ASN A 75 -0.17 -8.02 -9.29
N THR A 76 -0.38 -7.63 -10.56
CA THR A 76 -0.04 -6.28 -11.05
C THR A 76 -0.87 -5.20 -10.36
N SER A 77 -2.16 -5.44 -10.12
CA SER A 77 -3.03 -4.51 -9.40
C SER A 77 -2.57 -4.30 -7.96
N MET A 78 -2.24 -5.37 -7.24
CA MET A 78 -1.71 -5.27 -5.88
C MET A 78 -0.33 -4.59 -5.85
N LEU A 79 0.55 -4.93 -6.79
CA LEU A 79 1.86 -4.32 -6.90
C LEU A 79 1.74 -2.81 -7.17
N LEU A 80 0.90 -2.40 -8.13
CA LEU A 80 0.63 -1.00 -8.44
C LEU A 80 0.14 -0.24 -7.19
N LEU A 81 -0.80 -0.83 -6.44
CA LEU A 81 -1.32 -0.25 -5.22
C LEU A 81 -0.22 -0.04 -4.15
N LEU A 82 0.66 -1.02 -3.96
CA LEU A 82 1.79 -0.93 -3.03
C LEU A 82 2.78 0.16 -3.48
N LEU A 83 3.13 0.18 -4.77
CA LEU A 83 4.03 1.19 -5.35
C LEU A 83 3.48 2.60 -5.20
N GLN A 84 2.21 2.81 -5.52
CA GLN A 84 1.55 4.12 -5.38
C GLN A 84 1.55 4.61 -3.93
N ARG A 85 1.37 3.72 -2.94
CA ARG A 85 1.43 4.09 -1.52
C ARG A 85 2.82 4.54 -1.10
N THR A 86 3.85 3.84 -1.56
CA THR A 86 5.25 4.20 -1.25
C THR A 86 5.65 5.52 -1.88
N LEU A 87 5.34 5.73 -3.17
CA LEU A 87 5.69 6.97 -3.87
C LEU A 87 4.94 8.19 -3.31
N LYS A 88 3.65 8.04 -2.97
CA LYS A 88 2.88 9.10 -2.29
C LYS A 88 3.46 9.45 -0.91
N ALA A 89 3.88 8.43 -0.14
CA ALA A 89 4.51 8.65 1.16
C ALA A 89 5.88 9.36 1.03
N THR A 90 6.69 8.97 0.04
CA THR A 90 7.97 9.63 -0.24
C THR A 90 7.78 11.09 -0.67
N GLY A 91 6.76 11.39 -1.49
CA GLY A 91 6.44 12.78 -1.88
C GLY A 91 5.92 13.64 -0.71
N ALA A 92 5.17 13.06 0.22
CA ALA A 92 4.67 13.76 1.42
C ALA A 92 5.76 13.98 2.49
N ALA A 93 6.78 13.11 2.52
CA ALA A 93 7.94 13.25 3.42
C ALA A 93 8.83 14.47 3.10
N GLY A 94 8.66 15.10 1.92
CA GLY A 94 9.37 16.32 1.53
C GLY A 94 8.80 17.64 2.09
N ILE A 95 7.63 17.62 2.76
CA ILE A 95 6.93 18.86 3.21
C ILE A 95 6.88 18.97 4.75
N VAL A 96 7.53 18.09 5.51
CA VAL A 96 7.58 18.21 6.96
C VAL A 96 8.92 18.81 7.39
N PRO A 97 8.96 19.98 8.05
CA PRO A 97 10.18 20.44 8.68
C PRO A 97 10.55 19.43 9.76
N GLN A 98 11.74 18.84 9.60
CA GLN A 98 12.42 17.95 10.52
C GLN A 98 12.41 18.51 11.95
N ARG A 99 11.37 18.18 12.72
CA ARG A 99 11.37 18.40 14.16
C ARG A 99 11.98 17.16 14.80
N ARG A 100 13.31 17.22 14.97
CA ARG A 100 14.03 16.34 15.90
C ARG A 100 13.24 16.29 17.22
N ARG A 101 12.76 15.12 17.59
CA ARG A 101 12.54 14.77 19.00
C ARG A 101 13.18 13.42 19.23
N SER A 102 14.49 13.49 19.52
CA SER A 102 15.05 12.59 20.53
C SER A 102 14.34 12.91 21.84
N MET A 103 13.70 11.92 22.46
CA MET A 103 13.38 11.94 23.89
C MET A 103 13.34 10.49 24.39
N SER A 104 14.46 10.14 25.03
CA SER A 104 14.64 9.35 26.25
C SER A 104 13.64 8.25 26.63
N THR A 105 14.25 7.10 26.93
CA THR A 105 13.78 5.99 27.77
C THR A 105 13.34 6.41 29.19
N SER A 106 12.46 5.58 29.77
CA SER A 106 12.00 5.51 31.18
C SER A 106 10.89 6.51 31.55
N ILE A 107 9.80 6.15 32.23
CA ILE A 107 9.75 5.99 33.70
C ILE A 107 8.43 5.31 34.12
N PHE A 108 8.54 4.37 35.06
CA PHE A 108 7.49 3.89 35.96
C PHE A 108 6.66 5.04 36.56
N ALA A 109 5.35 5.11 36.30
CA ALA A 109 4.42 5.85 37.15
C ALA A 109 2.99 5.25 37.08
N ARG A 110 2.70 4.38 38.05
CA ARG A 110 1.36 3.91 38.37
C ARG A 110 0.58 4.98 39.16
N MET A 111 -0.74 4.86 39.09
CA MET A 111 -1.76 5.12 40.13
C MET A 111 -2.38 6.52 40.32
N THR A 112 -3.72 6.47 40.25
CA THR A 112 -4.75 7.24 40.99
C THR A 112 -4.94 8.73 40.70
N SER A 113 -6.13 9.10 40.17
CA SER A 113 -7.11 9.87 40.94
C SER A 113 -8.46 10.00 40.22
N LEU A 114 -9.53 9.91 41.00
CA LEU A 114 -10.95 10.01 40.66
C LEU A 114 -11.37 11.49 40.53
N ARG A 115 -12.41 11.78 39.72
CA ARG A 115 -13.63 12.60 40.04
C ARG A 115 -14.23 13.30 38.81
N ALA A 116 -15.56 13.34 38.79
CA ALA A 116 -16.49 13.53 37.66
C ALA A 116 -16.74 15.01 37.22
N PRO A 117 -17.56 15.27 36.17
CA PRO A 117 -17.77 16.56 35.45
C PRO A 117 -18.95 17.38 36.05
N PRO A 118 -19.39 18.59 35.57
CA PRO A 118 -20.13 18.83 34.30
C PRO A 118 -19.97 20.27 33.69
N GLN A 119 -20.81 20.62 32.69
CA GLN A 119 -21.29 21.95 32.23
C GLN A 119 -21.00 22.31 30.74
N SER A 120 -21.99 22.08 29.87
CA SER A 120 -22.35 22.87 28.67
C SER A 120 -23.36 23.99 29.09
N PRO A 121 -23.70 25.07 28.33
CA PRO A 121 -23.82 25.15 26.86
C PRO A 121 -23.54 26.55 26.20
N LEU A 122 -23.78 26.61 24.87
CA LEU A 122 -24.47 27.69 24.13
C LEU A 122 -23.66 28.66 23.21
N ASN A 123 -24.16 28.73 21.95
CA ASN A 123 -24.11 29.76 20.90
C ASN A 123 -22.84 29.90 20.04
N SER A 124 -22.86 29.51 18.75
CA SER A 124 -23.50 30.18 17.58
C SER A 124 -22.87 31.57 17.33
N LEU A 125 -22.38 31.96 16.16
CA LEU A 125 -22.94 31.82 14.82
C LEU A 125 -21.94 32.47 13.83
N LEU A 126 -21.38 31.77 12.84
CA LEU A 126 -21.02 32.37 11.53
C LEU A 126 -20.53 31.31 10.51
N GLY A 127 -21.20 31.26 9.35
CA GLY A 127 -20.55 30.97 8.06
C GLY A 127 -20.45 29.51 7.60
N LYS A 128 -21.55 29.01 7.03
CA LYS A 128 -21.75 28.23 5.77
C LYS A 128 -20.54 27.72 4.92
N PRO A 129 -20.78 26.76 3.99
CA PRO A 129 -20.17 25.43 3.94
C PRO A 129 -19.70 25.05 2.51
N ASN A 130 -19.51 23.74 2.28
CA ASN A 130 -19.17 22.95 1.08
C ASN A 130 -17.78 22.32 1.27
N ASP A 131 -17.62 21.09 1.72
CA ASP A 131 -18.45 19.88 1.64
C ASP A 131 -18.80 19.46 0.21
N ILE A 132 -18.02 18.51 -0.31
CA ILE A 132 -18.41 17.37 -1.16
C ILE A 132 -17.44 16.26 -0.75
N GLY A 133 -17.83 15.10 -0.26
CA GLY A 133 -19.15 14.57 0.05
C GLY A 133 -18.98 13.09 0.37
N HIS A 134 -19.16 12.73 1.64
CA HIS A 134 -19.29 11.33 2.06
C HIS A 134 -20.72 10.90 1.72
N ILE A 135 -20.88 10.01 0.73
CA ILE A 135 -22.20 9.51 0.35
C ILE A 135 -22.57 8.40 1.32
N GLU A 136 -23.47 8.74 2.25
CA GLU A 136 -24.16 7.82 3.15
C GLU A 136 -25.14 6.96 2.34
N ALA A 137 -24.97 5.64 2.42
CA ALA A 137 -25.82 4.67 1.72
C ALA A 137 -27.21 4.60 2.36
N LYS A 138 -28.06 5.59 2.06
CA LYS A 138 -29.48 5.53 2.37
C LYS A 138 -30.18 4.80 1.22
N TYR A 139 -30.34 3.48 1.40
CA TYR A 139 -31.05 2.47 0.59
C TYR A 139 -30.26 1.75 -0.53
N PRO A 140 -29.51 0.67 -0.24
CA PRO A 140 -28.84 -0.13 -1.27
C PRO A 140 -29.73 -1.22 -1.94
N ALA A 141 -31.07 -1.22 -1.78
CA ALA A 141 -31.88 -2.38 -2.24
C ALA A 141 -33.28 -2.05 -2.79
N LEU A 142 -33.39 -1.13 -3.75
CA LEU A 142 -34.62 -0.99 -4.57
C LEU A 142 -34.47 -1.50 -6.01
N LEU A 143 -33.28 -1.95 -6.42
CA LEU A 143 -33.05 -2.58 -7.73
C LEU A 143 -33.27 -4.10 -7.75
N PHE A 144 -33.70 -4.68 -6.63
CA PHE A 144 -34.14 -6.08 -6.54
C PHE A 144 -35.62 -6.15 -6.20
N LYS A 145 -36.47 -5.72 -7.12
CA LYS A 145 -37.83 -6.25 -7.18
C LYS A 145 -38.15 -6.62 -8.62
N GLN A 146 -38.54 -7.88 -8.75
CA GLN A 146 -38.94 -8.64 -9.92
C GLN A 146 -40.16 -8.03 -10.61
#